data_AF-A0A0F2L470-F1
#
_entry.id   AF-A0A0F2L470-F1
#
_cell.length_a   1.000
_cell.length_b   1.000
_cell.length_c   1.000
_cell.angle_alpha   90.00
_cell.angle_beta   90.00
_cell.angle_gamma   90.00
#
_symmetry.space_group_name_H-M   'P 1'
#
loop_
_entity.id
_entity.type
_entity.pdbx_description
1 polymer ?
#
loop_
_entity_poly.entity_id
_entity_poly.type
_entity_poly.pdbx_seq_one_letter_code
_entity_poly.pdbx_strand_id
1 'polypeptide(L)'
;RLNPLYLMDRLSRRGWSRCKVVENVLAEVVGSSISMAINVFGVDRVIEVDTTGMSVHEVVNSIINYISSGRAIVGVVDWLDFLDTGTIISLDQELSKCLSILNDQYT
;
A
#
# COMPACT_ATOMS: atom_id res chain seq x y z
N ARG A 1 3.25 5.29 2.06
CA ARG A 1 3.61 3.99 1.46
C ARG A 1 4.43 3.18 2.44
N LEU A 2 4.40 1.86 2.33
CA LEU A 2 5.21 0.94 3.14
C LEU A 2 5.52 -0.29 2.30
N ASN A 3 6.73 -0.84 2.43
CA ASN A 3 7.11 -2.09 1.80
C ASN A 3 6.00 -3.16 1.99
N PRO A 4 5.49 -3.77 0.91
CA PRO A 4 4.36 -4.71 0.97
C PRO A 4 4.61 -5.91 1.89
N LEU A 5 5.85 -6.38 2.01
CA LEU A 5 6.20 -7.51 2.88
C LEU A 5 6.13 -7.12 4.36
N TYR A 6 6.56 -5.90 4.70
CA TYR A 6 6.39 -5.36 6.06
C TYR A 6 4.93 -5.05 6.38
N LEU A 7 4.16 -4.59 5.40
CA LEU A 7 2.71 -4.41 5.57
C LEU A 7 2.03 -5.74 5.86
N MET A 8 2.36 -6.79 5.10
CA MET A 8 1.81 -8.14 5.29
C MET A 8 2.08 -8.68 6.71
N ASP A 9 3.32 -8.59 7.19
CA ASP A 9 3.69 -9.01 8.55
C ASP A 9 2.93 -8.21 9.61
N ARG A 10 2.89 -6.87 9.48
CA ARG A 10 2.19 -6.00 10.44
C ARG A 10 0.70 -6.30 10.53
N LEU A 11 0.01 -6.48 9.41
CA LEU A 11 -1.42 -6.79 9.40
C LEU A 11 -1.70 -8.19 9.94
N SER A 12 -0.85 -9.17 9.62
CA SER A 12 -0.97 -10.53 10.16
C SER A 12 -0.80 -10.55 11.68
N ARG A 13 0.19 -9.83 12.23
CA ARG A 13 0.39 -9.69 13.68
C ARG A 13 -0.74 -8.98 14.40
N ARG A 14 -1.49 -8.12 13.70
CA ARG A 14 -2.72 -7.50 14.22
C ARG A 14 -3.92 -8.45 14.22
N GLY A 15 -3.76 -9.69 13.76
CA GLY A 15 -4.84 -10.70 13.74
C GLY A 15 -5.85 -10.48 12.62
N TRP A 16 -5.48 -9.77 11.55
CA TRP A 16 -6.38 -9.58 10.41
C TRP A 16 -6.55 -10.90 9.65
N SER A 17 -7.74 -11.13 9.08
CA SER A 17 -7.98 -12.32 8.26
C SER A 17 -7.04 -12.33 7.05
N ARG A 18 -6.62 -13.51 6.60
CA ARG A 18 -5.68 -13.64 5.47
C ARG A 18 -6.18 -12.90 4.23
N CYS A 19 -7.47 -13.01 3.92
CA CYS A 19 -8.11 -12.29 2.82
C CYS A 19 -7.94 -10.77 2.94
N LYS A 20 -8.17 -10.19 4.13
CA LYS A 20 -8.03 -8.75 4.33
C LYS A 20 -6.56 -8.30 4.27
N VAL A 21 -5.64 -9.12 4.75
CA VAL A 21 -4.20 -8.88 4.63
C VAL A 21 -3.81 -8.82 3.15
N VAL A 22 -4.13 -9.85 2.37
CA VAL A 22 -3.77 -9.93 0.94
C VAL A 22 -4.40 -8.79 0.13
N GLU A 23 -5.67 -8.47 0.37
CA GLU A 23 -6.37 -7.32 -0.25
C GLU A 23 -5.60 -6.01 -0.02
N ASN A 24 -5.21 -5.72 1.23
CA ASN A 24 -4.50 -4.48 1.57
C ASN A 24 -3.07 -4.45 1.02
N VAL A 25 -2.39 -5.61 1.01
CA VAL A 25 -1.04 -5.74 0.44
C VAL A 25 -1.07 -5.48 -1.06
N LEU A 26 -1.97 -6.12 -1.80
CA LEU A 26 -2.13 -5.89 -3.25
C LEU A 26 -2.54 -4.45 -3.55
N ALA A 27 -3.43 -3.85 -2.75
CA ALA A 27 -3.81 -2.44 -2.89
C ALA A 27 -2.62 -1.48 -2.71
N GLU A 28 -1.70 -1.79 -1.79
CA GLU A 28 -0.45 -1.02 -1.63
C GLU A 28 0.50 -1.23 -2.81
N VAL A 29 0.62 -2.48 -3.32
CA VAL A 29 1.45 -2.82 -4.48
C VAL A 29 1.03 -2.04 -5.71
N VAL A 30 -0.27 -2.07 -6.05
CA VAL A 30 -0.81 -1.37 -7.24
C VAL A 30 -1.01 0.13 -7.04
N GLY A 31 -0.77 0.64 -5.82
CA GLY A 31 -0.89 2.06 -5.52
C GLY A 31 -2.33 2.60 -5.50
N SER A 32 -3.31 1.78 -5.10
CA SER A 32 -4.72 2.22 -5.06
C SER A 32 -4.92 3.43 -4.14
N SER A 33 -4.23 3.47 -2.99
CA SER A 33 -4.35 4.55 -2.00
C SER A 33 -3.80 5.88 -2.52
N ILE A 34 -2.62 5.88 -3.15
CA ILE A 34 -2.00 7.09 -3.74
C ILE A 34 -2.78 7.55 -4.98
N SER A 35 -3.25 6.62 -5.81
CA SER A 35 -4.09 6.92 -6.98
C SER A 35 -5.39 7.62 -6.55
N MET A 36 -6.05 7.13 -5.49
CA MET A 36 -7.23 7.78 -4.93
C MET A 36 -6.92 9.19 -4.40
N ALA A 37 -5.81 9.37 -3.68
CA ALA A 37 -5.41 10.69 -3.18
C ALA A 37 -5.17 11.68 -4.33
N ILE A 38 -4.49 11.26 -5.40
CA ILE A 38 -4.26 12.09 -6.59
C ILE A 38 -5.58 12.43 -7.28
N ASN A 39 -6.50 11.47 -7.41
CA ASN A 39 -7.81 11.70 -8.03
C ASN A 39 -8.62 12.75 -7.26
N VAL A 40 -8.68 12.64 -5.94
CA VAL A 40 -9.48 13.53 -5.08
C VAL A 40 -8.85 14.91 -4.92
N PHE A 41 -7.54 14.98 -4.71
CA PHE A 41 -6.86 16.22 -4.34
C PHE A 41 -6.08 16.86 -5.49
N GLY A 42 -5.82 16.14 -6.59
CA GLY A 42 -4.95 16.58 -7.66
C GLY A 42 -3.48 16.32 -7.35
N VAL A 43 -2.71 15.97 -8.39
CA VAL A 43 -1.31 15.56 -8.28
C VAL A 43 -0.43 16.60 -7.58
N ASP A 44 -0.70 17.89 -7.80
CA ASP A 44 0.07 19.02 -7.26
C ASP A 44 -0.16 19.28 -5.75
N ARG A 45 -1.03 18.50 -5.10
CA ARG A 45 -1.37 18.64 -3.67
C ARG A 45 -1.14 17.36 -2.87
N VAL A 46 -0.42 16.40 -3.44
CA VAL A 46 -0.14 15.11 -2.80
C VAL A 46 1.35 14.97 -2.52
N ILE A 47 1.66 14.48 -1.33
CA ILE A 47 3.00 14.12 -0.89
C ILE A 47 2.99 12.63 -0.55
N GLU A 48 3.76 11.88 -1.32
CA GLU A 48 4.02 10.48 -1.13
C GLU A 48 5.26 10.30 -0.26
N VAL A 49 5.11 9.53 0.82
CA VAL A 49 6.20 9.22 1.76
C VAL A 49 6.34 7.71 1.86
N ASP A 50 7.49 7.18 1.50
CA ASP A 50 7.88 5.81 1.89
C ASP A 50 8.31 5.83 3.35
N THR A 51 7.70 4.97 4.16
CA THR A 51 7.98 4.86 5.60
C THR A 51 8.80 3.62 5.94
N THR A 52 9.28 2.90 4.93
CA THR A 52 10.05 1.65 5.10
C THR A 52 11.35 1.92 5.86
N GLY A 53 11.54 1.19 6.97
CA GLY A 53 12.74 1.32 7.81
C GLY A 53 12.83 2.59 8.65
N MET A 54 11.85 3.50 8.56
CA MET A 54 11.87 4.77 9.28
C MET A 54 11.22 4.66 10.66
N SER A 55 11.80 5.36 11.63
CA SER A 55 11.16 5.68 12.90
C SER A 55 10.07 6.74 12.74
N VAL A 56 9.19 6.85 13.74
CA VAL A 56 8.14 7.87 13.75
C VAL A 56 8.72 9.29 13.66
N HIS A 57 9.82 9.55 14.37
CA HIS A 57 10.48 10.86 14.34
C HIS A 57 11.00 11.23 12.96
N GLU A 58 11.62 10.27 12.25
CA GLU A 58 12.10 10.49 10.89
C GLU A 58 10.94 10.74 9.92
N VAL A 59 9.85 9.98 10.02
CA VAL A 59 8.66 10.19 9.17
C VAL A 59 8.08 11.58 9.37
N VAL A 60 7.91 12.02 10.61
CA VAL A 60 7.37 13.35 10.93
C VAL A 60 8.29 14.45 10.39
N ASN A 61 9.61 14.33 10.58
CA ASN A 61 10.57 15.31 10.08
C ASN A 61 10.55 15.39 8.54
N SER A 62 10.47 14.25 7.85
CA SER A 62 10.34 14.22 6.38
C SER A 62 9.07 14.92 5.91
N ILE A 63 7.93 14.68 6.57
CA ILE A 63 6.66 15.35 6.23
C ILE A 63 6.78 16.86 6.41
N ILE A 64 7.33 17.34 7.53
CA ILE A 64 7.53 18.79 7.79
C ILE A 64 8.41 19.41 6.70
N ASN A 65 9.51 18.75 6.33
CA ASN A 65 10.41 19.23 5.28
C ASN A 65 9.72 19.31 3.91
N TYR A 66 8.93 18.30 3.56
CA TYR A 66 8.19 18.28 2.29
C TYR A 66 7.15 19.39 2.21
N ILE A 67 6.36 19.57 3.28
CA ILE A 67 5.38 20.67 3.37
C ILE A 67 6.09 22.02 3.24
N SER A 68 7.21 22.21 3.95
CA SER A 68 7.98 23.47 3.92
C SER A 68 8.57 23.77 2.55
N SER A 69 8.81 22.74 1.72
CA SER A 69 9.29 22.92 0.35
C SER A 69 8.21 23.43 -0.61
N GLY A 70 6.92 23.33 -0.25
CA GLY A 70 5.79 23.75 -1.08
C GLY A 70 5.61 22.95 -2.37
N ARG A 71 6.27 21.79 -2.50
CA ARG A 71 6.23 20.94 -3.70
C ARG A 71 5.42 19.68 -3.45
N ALA A 72 4.65 19.29 -4.46
CA ALA A 72 4.11 17.94 -4.56
C ALA A 72 5.23 16.93 -4.76
N ILE A 73 5.03 15.74 -4.21
CA ILE A 73 5.97 14.63 -4.32
C ILE A 73 5.14 13.39 -4.58
N VAL A 74 5.25 12.82 -5.76
CA VAL A 74 4.54 11.61 -6.17
C VAL A 74 5.45 10.77 -7.04
N GLY A 75 5.21 9.45 -7.10
CA GLY A 75 6.03 8.54 -7.91
C GLY A 75 7.37 8.21 -7.26
N VAL A 76 7.44 8.29 -5.93
CA VAL A 76 8.66 7.95 -5.16
C VAL A 76 8.85 6.43 -5.07
N VAL A 77 7.75 5.69 -5.18
CA VAL A 77 7.69 4.26 -4.89
C VAL A 77 6.99 3.51 -6.01
N ASP A 78 7.70 2.53 -6.56
CA ASP A 78 7.14 1.48 -7.43
C ASP A 78 7.35 0.11 -6.78
N TRP A 79 6.28 -0.44 -6.21
CA TRP A 79 6.31 -1.77 -5.60
C TRP A 79 6.11 -2.90 -6.61
N LEU A 80 5.62 -2.61 -7.82
CA LEU A 80 5.49 -3.60 -8.88
C LEU A 80 6.86 -3.99 -9.42
N ASP A 81 7.77 -3.02 -9.54
CA ASP A 81 9.17 -3.29 -9.92
C ASP A 81 9.98 -3.93 -8.76
N PHE A 82 9.59 -3.65 -7.52
CA PHE A 82 10.26 -4.20 -6.33
C PHE A 82 9.96 -5.70 -6.08
N LEU A 83 8.75 -6.16 -6.37
CA LEU A 83 8.32 -7.55 -6.11
C LEU A 83 8.51 -8.43 -7.35
N ASP A 84 8.88 -9.69 -7.15
CA ASP A 84 8.88 -10.65 -8.24
C ASP A 84 7.45 -10.97 -8.70
N THR A 85 7.31 -11.25 -10.00
CA THR A 85 6.00 -11.55 -10.60
C THR A 85 5.34 -12.78 -9.98
N GLY A 86 6.11 -13.76 -9.52
CA GLY A 86 5.58 -14.97 -8.87
C GLY A 86 4.88 -14.63 -7.56
N THR A 87 5.47 -13.77 -6.74
CA THR A 87 4.85 -13.26 -5.51
C THR A 87 3.53 -12.55 -5.81
N ILE A 88 3.50 -11.65 -6.79
CA ILE A 88 2.28 -10.91 -7.15
C ILE A 88 1.17 -11.88 -7.60
N ILE A 89 1.49 -12.84 -8.48
CA ILE A 89 0.54 -13.85 -8.97
C ILE A 89 0.03 -14.70 -7.80
N SER A 90 0.89 -15.11 -6.87
CA SER A 90 0.47 -15.92 -5.73
C SER A 90 -0.53 -15.18 -4.83
N LEU A 91 -0.31 -13.89 -4.57
CA LEU A 91 -1.20 -13.05 -3.80
C LEU A 91 -2.54 -12.84 -4.52
N ASP A 92 -2.52 -12.63 -5.83
CA ASP A 92 -3.74 -12.49 -6.64
C ASP A 92 -4.60 -13.77 -6.62
N GLN A 93 -3.95 -14.94 -6.72
CA GLN A 93 -4.64 -16.23 -6.59
C GLN A 93 -5.24 -16.43 -5.20
N GLU A 94 -4.55 -16.01 -4.13
CA GLU A 94 -5.11 -16.03 -2.78
C GLU A 94 -6.33 -15.11 -2.64
N LEU A 95 -6.25 -13.88 -3.17
CA LEU A 95 -7.37 -12.94 -3.16
C LEU A 95 -8.57 -13.49 -3.94
N SER A 96 -8.33 -14.08 -5.10
CA SER A 96 -9.38 -14.70 -5.93
C SER A 96 -10.15 -15.78 -5.18
N LYS A 97 -9.44 -16.66 -4.45
CA LYS A 97 -10.06 -17.68 -3.59
C LYS A 97 -10.91 -17.07 -2.46
N CYS A 98 -10.47 -15.96 -1.90
CA CYS A 98 -11.24 -15.25 -0.88
C CYS A 98 -12.54 -14.67 -1.44
N LEU A 99 -12.50 -14.12 -2.65
CA LEU A 99 -13.68 -13.54 -3.31
C LEU A 99 -14.68 -14.61 -3.75
N SER A 100 -14.23 -15.79 -4.18
CA SER A 100 -15.13 -16.90 -4.51
C SER A 100 -15.92 -17.38 -3.29
N ILE A 101 -15.28 -17.48 -2.13
CA ILE A 101 -15.93 -17.86 -0.87
C ILE A 101 -17.01 -16.85 -0.45
N LEU A 102 -16.79 -15.56 -0.72
CA LEU A 102 -17.77 -14.52 -0.41
C LEU A 102 -19.00 -14.62 -1.32
N ASN A 103 -18.83 -14.92 -2.61
CA ASN A 103 -19.96 -15.07 -3.53
C ASN A 103 -20.83 -16.31 -3.21
N ASP A 104 -20.23 -17.39 -2.71
CA ASP A 104 -20.97 -18.58 -2.28
C ASP A 104 -21.77 -18.37 -0.98
N GLN A 105 -21.50 -17.32 -0.19
CA GLN A 105 -22.25 -16.98 1.03
C GLN A 105 -23.52 -16.16 0.75
N TYR A 106 -23.69 -15.65 -0.48
CA TYR A 106 -24.83 -14.84 -0.90
C TYR A 106 -25.65 -15.48 -2.03
N THR A 107 -25.44 -16.78 -2.29
CA THR A 107 -26.22 -17.60 -3.23
C THR A 107 -26.95 -18.70 -2.46
#